data_AF-A0A6C0HCN9-F1
#
_entry.id   AF-A0A6C0HCN9-F1
#
_cell.length_a   1.000
_cell.length_b   1.000
_cell.length_c   1.000
_cell.angle_alpha   90.00
_cell.angle_beta   90.00
_cell.angle_gamma   90.00
#
_symmetry.space_group_name_H-M   'P 1'
#
loop_
_entity.id
_entity.type
_entity.pdbx_description
1 polymer ?
#
loop_
_entity_poly.entity_id
_entity_poly.type
_entity_poly.pdbx_seq_one_letter_code
_entity_poly.pdbx_strand_id
1 'polypeptide(L)'
;MTQNLGVIIVDKTGSLKSLTIKDYKEEELYKKCGFKKPDGFDKQTEWKIKMDGKKYLVAAYGKSDGKANMENKYDFPPPIDTTLFFGSCLLLGALLKDDGKKEPFSLTLEIWEKMYEKLFGGFEDLATTAVEDEAEEDELEGVPANKKTKDGYLKDGFVVDSDSDDKDAEYETDSDDDDEDSDEDEDSEEVEDIGEIVLEDIGSELSEESYSDEEDE
;
A
#
# COMPACT_ATOMS: atom_id res chain seq x y z
N MET A 1 11.08 0.71 -32.89
CA MET A 1 10.68 -0.48 -32.11
C MET A 1 9.85 0.02 -30.96
N THR A 2 8.56 -0.27 -30.98
CA THR A 2 7.60 0.12 -29.95
C THR A 2 7.93 -0.70 -28.70
N GLN A 3 8.54 -0.07 -27.69
CA GLN A 3 8.91 -0.75 -26.45
C GLN A 3 7.66 -0.87 -25.58
N ASN A 4 7.18 -2.09 -25.39
CA ASN A 4 6.07 -2.34 -24.48
C ASN A 4 6.54 -2.12 -23.04
N LEU A 5 5.88 -1.22 -22.33
CA LEU A 5 6.18 -0.89 -20.94
C LEU A 5 5.11 -1.44 -20.01
N GLY A 6 5.50 -2.33 -19.11
CA GLY A 6 4.66 -2.78 -17.99
C GLY A 6 4.55 -1.70 -16.92
N VAL A 7 3.33 -1.31 -16.58
CA VAL A 7 2.99 -0.38 -15.49
C VAL A 7 1.97 -1.03 -14.56
N ILE A 8 1.87 -0.53 -13.34
CA ILE A 8 0.86 -1.00 -12.38
C ILE A 8 -0.16 0.12 -12.17
N ILE A 9 -1.43 -0.23 -12.26
CA ILE A 9 -2.57 0.62 -11.93
C ILE A 9 -3.05 0.22 -10.55
N VAL A 10 -3.12 1.19 -9.65
CA VAL A 10 -3.68 1.04 -8.31
C VAL A 10 -5.13 1.51 -8.39
N ASP A 11 -6.09 0.60 -8.26
CA ASP A 11 -7.51 0.93 -8.28
C ASP A 11 -7.91 1.69 -7.00
N LYS A 12 -9.05 2.40 -7.02
CA LYS A 12 -9.56 3.10 -5.84
C LYS A 12 -9.86 2.14 -4.67
N THR A 13 -10.16 0.88 -4.97
CA THR A 13 -10.37 -0.17 -3.95
C THR A 13 -9.09 -0.60 -3.25
N GLY A 14 -7.92 -0.18 -3.73
CA GLY A 14 -6.62 -0.66 -3.27
C GLY A 14 -6.06 -1.84 -4.07
N SER A 15 -6.78 -2.33 -5.08
CA SER A 15 -6.34 -3.48 -5.88
C SER A 15 -5.30 -3.09 -6.93
N LEU A 16 -4.22 -3.88 -7.04
CA LEU A 16 -3.16 -3.68 -8.04
C LEU A 16 -3.47 -4.42 -9.34
N LYS A 17 -3.35 -3.75 -10.48
CA LYS A 17 -3.57 -4.31 -11.83
C LYS A 17 -2.37 -4.03 -12.72
N SER A 18 -1.79 -5.05 -13.34
CA SER A 18 -0.71 -4.86 -14.32
C SER A 18 -1.28 -4.47 -15.69
N LEU A 19 -0.74 -3.42 -16.31
CA LEU A 19 -1.13 -2.96 -17.64
C LEU A 19 0.12 -2.76 -18.52
N THR A 20 0.02 -3.11 -19.80
CA THR A 20 1.12 -2.91 -20.77
C THR A 20 0.82 -1.76 -21.71
N ILE A 21 1.71 -0.76 -21.74
CA ILE A 21 1.61 0.41 -22.63
C ILE A 21 2.59 0.23 -23.79
N LYS A 22 2.07 0.17 -25.02
CA LYS A 22 2.91 0.02 -26.22
C LYS A 22 3.58 1.35 -26.61
N ASP A 23 2.84 2.46 -26.55
CA ASP A 23 3.34 3.79 -26.90
C ASP A 23 3.40 4.63 -25.62
N TYR A 24 4.54 4.59 -24.93
CA TYR A 24 4.71 5.31 -23.68
C TYR A 24 4.73 6.82 -23.94
N LYS A 25 3.69 7.51 -23.45
CA LYS A 25 3.64 8.96 -23.35
C LYS A 25 3.18 9.33 -21.95
N GLU A 26 3.98 10.11 -21.24
CA GLU A 26 3.66 10.59 -19.88
C GLU A 26 2.31 11.33 -19.85
N GLU A 27 2.06 12.14 -20.88
CA GLU A 27 0.79 12.87 -21.05
C GLU A 27 -0.42 11.95 -21.25
N GLU A 28 -0.28 10.68 -21.64
CA GLU A 28 -1.43 9.80 -21.86
C GLU A 28 -1.68 8.82 -20.70
N LEU A 29 -0.86 8.90 -19.64
CA LEU A 29 -0.99 8.05 -18.45
C LEU A 29 -2.33 8.22 -17.75
N TYR A 30 -2.84 9.46 -17.67
CA TYR A 30 -4.14 9.75 -17.05
C TYR A 30 -5.29 8.95 -17.71
N LYS A 31 -5.22 8.72 -19.04
CA LYS A 31 -6.23 7.93 -19.77
C LYS A 31 -6.21 6.47 -19.34
N LYS A 32 -5.03 5.93 -19.00
CA LYS A 32 -4.87 4.54 -18.51
C LYS A 32 -5.44 4.35 -17.11
N CYS A 33 -5.46 5.42 -16.31
CA CYS A 33 -6.14 5.46 -15.02
C CYS A 33 -7.64 5.76 -15.10
N GLY A 34 -8.21 5.88 -16.31
CA GLY A 34 -9.66 6.13 -16.50
C GLY A 34 -10.07 7.60 -16.38
N PHE A 35 -9.13 8.55 -16.32
CA PHE A 35 -9.45 9.97 -16.27
C PHE A 35 -9.77 10.52 -17.67
N LYS A 36 -10.76 11.41 -17.74
CA LYS A 36 -11.14 12.11 -19.00
C LYS A 36 -10.23 13.29 -19.31
N LYS A 37 -9.66 13.90 -18.28
CA LYS A 37 -8.79 15.09 -18.36
C LYS A 37 -7.48 14.79 -17.61
N PRO A 38 -6.36 15.40 -18.02
CA PRO A 38 -5.10 15.32 -17.28
C PRO A 38 -5.10 16.16 -15.98
N ASP A 39 -6.16 16.93 -15.74
CA ASP A 39 -6.23 17.92 -14.66
C ASP A 39 -6.04 17.30 -13.26
N GLY A 40 -4.96 17.71 -12.59
CA GLY A 40 -4.53 17.22 -11.28
C GLY A 40 -3.89 15.83 -11.29
N PHE A 41 -3.69 15.20 -12.45
CA PHE A 41 -2.97 13.93 -12.55
C PHE A 41 -1.48 14.21 -12.79
N ASP A 42 -0.74 14.26 -11.69
CA ASP A 42 0.67 14.65 -11.69
C ASP A 42 1.54 13.57 -11.04
N LYS A 43 2.85 13.69 -11.22
CA LYS A 43 3.81 12.86 -10.51
C LYS A 43 3.89 13.31 -9.05
N GLN A 44 3.55 12.40 -8.15
CA GLN A 44 3.43 12.66 -6.71
C GLN A 44 4.75 12.40 -5.99
N THR A 45 5.35 11.23 -6.24
CA THR A 45 6.63 10.87 -5.65
C THR A 45 7.48 9.99 -6.57
N GLU A 46 8.74 9.85 -6.19
CA GLU A 46 9.74 9.04 -6.87
C GLU A 46 10.63 8.33 -5.84
N TRP A 47 10.43 7.02 -5.69
CA TRP A 47 11.25 6.20 -4.80
C TRP A 47 12.51 5.70 -5.49
N LYS A 48 13.66 5.81 -4.82
CA LYS A 48 14.95 5.30 -5.29
C LYS A 48 15.32 4.07 -4.48
N ILE A 49 15.34 2.91 -5.12
CA ILE A 49 15.46 1.62 -4.44
C ILE A 49 16.70 0.90 -4.96
N LYS A 50 17.58 0.47 -4.07
CA LYS A 50 18.77 -0.31 -4.44
C LYS A 50 18.52 -1.80 -4.17
N MET A 51 18.49 -2.60 -5.22
CA MET A 51 18.27 -4.06 -5.16
C MET A 51 19.19 -4.75 -6.17
N ASP A 52 19.76 -5.89 -5.81
CA ASP A 52 20.61 -6.71 -6.69
C ASP A 52 21.75 -5.93 -7.40
N GLY A 53 22.33 -4.96 -6.67
CA GLY A 53 23.39 -4.08 -7.20
C GLY A 53 22.91 -3.04 -8.23
N LYS A 54 21.61 -3.00 -8.56
CA LYS A 54 20.99 -2.04 -9.47
C LYS A 54 20.21 -0.98 -8.69
N LYS A 55 20.12 0.21 -9.29
CA LYS A 55 19.32 1.33 -8.78
C LYS A 55 18.02 1.37 -9.55
N TYR A 56 16.93 0.99 -8.90
CA TYR A 56 15.57 1.11 -9.41
C TYR A 56 14.97 2.43 -8.96
N LEU A 57 14.01 2.89 -9.75
CA LEU A 57 13.29 4.12 -9.54
C LEU A 57 11.82 3.83 -9.84
N VAL A 58 10.94 4.09 -8.89
CA VAL A 58 9.50 3.96 -9.10
C VAL A 58 8.84 5.31 -8.92
N ALA A 59 8.13 5.77 -9.93
CA ALA A 59 7.37 7.01 -9.90
C ALA A 59 5.89 6.70 -9.71
N ALA A 60 5.25 7.36 -8.74
CA ALA A 60 3.81 7.33 -8.56
C ALA A 60 3.16 8.56 -9.16
N TYR A 61 2.13 8.33 -9.97
CA TYR A 61 1.26 9.36 -10.53
C TYR A 61 -0.14 9.17 -9.97
N GLY A 62 -0.78 10.27 -9.61
CA GLY A 62 -2.10 10.22 -8.97
C GLY A 62 -2.71 11.60 -8.89
N LYS A 63 -4.00 11.62 -8.55
CA LYS A 63 -4.76 12.84 -8.33
C LYS A 63 -4.96 13.07 -6.84
N SER A 64 -4.53 14.23 -6.33
CA SER A 64 -4.67 14.60 -4.91
C SER A 64 -5.99 15.30 -4.58
N ASP A 65 -6.86 15.47 -5.58
CA ASP A 65 -8.17 16.12 -5.45
C ASP A 65 -9.26 15.23 -6.06
N GLY A 66 -10.43 15.14 -5.43
CA GLY A 66 -11.51 14.35 -5.97
C GLY A 66 -12.80 14.45 -5.18
N LYS A 67 -13.77 13.64 -5.60
CA LYS A 67 -15.06 13.54 -4.92
C LYS A 67 -14.93 12.59 -3.74
N ALA A 68 -15.72 12.84 -2.69
CA ALA A 68 -15.89 11.90 -1.60
C ALA A 68 -16.34 10.52 -2.11
N ASN A 69 -15.88 9.45 -1.46
CA ASN A 69 -16.05 8.03 -1.85
C ASN A 69 -15.29 7.61 -3.11
N MET A 70 -14.35 8.43 -3.58
CA MET A 70 -13.42 8.08 -4.66
C MET A 70 -11.97 8.06 -4.15
N GLU A 71 -11.76 8.13 -2.84
CA GLU A 71 -10.45 7.99 -2.22
C GLU A 71 -9.84 6.62 -2.59
N ASN A 72 -8.56 6.64 -2.91
CA ASN A 72 -7.78 5.44 -3.13
C ASN A 72 -7.42 4.85 -1.76
N LYS A 73 -7.78 3.58 -1.55
CA LYS A 73 -7.54 2.86 -0.29
C LYS A 73 -6.18 2.15 -0.22
N TYR A 74 -5.34 2.31 -1.24
CA TYR A 74 -4.01 1.71 -1.24
C TYR A 74 -3.08 2.46 -0.30
N ASP A 75 -2.38 1.71 0.54
CA ASP A 75 -1.37 2.26 1.44
C ASP A 75 -0.07 2.44 0.65
N PHE A 76 0.29 3.68 0.33
CA PHE A 76 1.52 3.94 -0.42
C PHE A 76 2.72 4.04 0.52
N PRO A 77 3.92 3.65 0.07
CA PRO A 77 5.11 3.83 0.88
C PRO A 77 5.43 5.31 1.13
N PRO A 78 6.14 5.61 2.23
CA PRO A 78 6.59 6.97 2.52
C PRO A 78 7.39 7.54 1.34
N PRO A 79 7.24 8.83 1.00
CA PRO A 79 6.66 9.93 1.81
C PRO A 79 5.18 10.25 1.54
N ILE A 80 4.47 9.43 0.75
CA ILE A 80 3.07 9.69 0.37
C ILE A 80 2.07 8.81 1.12
N ASP A 81 2.52 8.14 2.18
CA ASP A 81 1.71 7.30 3.08
C ASP A 81 0.55 8.08 3.70
N THR A 82 0.79 9.35 4.07
CA THR A 82 -0.28 10.23 4.59
C THR A 82 -1.06 10.96 3.49
N THR A 83 -0.69 10.77 2.22
CA THR A 83 -1.28 11.54 1.12
C THR A 83 -2.51 10.82 0.59
N LEU A 84 -3.66 11.50 0.66
CA LEU A 84 -4.92 10.98 0.13
C LEU A 84 -4.98 11.19 -1.40
N PHE A 85 -5.06 10.08 -2.14
CA PHE A 85 -5.30 10.11 -3.58
C PHE A 85 -6.75 9.81 -3.92
N PHE A 86 -7.21 10.25 -5.08
CA PHE A 86 -8.55 10.02 -5.58
C PHE A 86 -8.53 9.33 -6.95
N GLY A 87 -9.37 8.30 -7.09
CA GLY A 87 -9.45 7.45 -8.26
C GLY A 87 -8.28 6.47 -8.35
N SER A 88 -7.91 6.11 -9.58
CA SER A 88 -6.81 5.17 -9.80
C SER A 88 -5.47 5.87 -9.90
N CYS A 89 -4.43 5.31 -9.28
CA CYS A 89 -3.06 5.79 -9.40
C CYS A 89 -2.27 4.92 -10.38
N LEU A 90 -1.12 5.40 -10.84
CA LEU A 90 -0.22 4.68 -11.73
C LEU A 90 1.19 4.64 -11.14
N LEU A 91 1.77 3.45 -11.14
CA LEU A 91 3.16 3.22 -10.77
C LEU A 91 3.97 2.88 -12.02
N LEU A 92 5.06 3.61 -12.20
CA LEU A 92 5.96 3.45 -13.33
C LEU A 92 7.36 3.13 -12.86
N GLY A 93 7.92 2.02 -13.37
CA GLY A 93 9.28 1.61 -13.11
C GLY A 93 10.29 2.21 -14.09
N ALA A 94 11.43 2.66 -13.58
CA ALA A 94 12.62 3.00 -14.34
C ALA A 94 13.90 2.48 -13.65
N LEU A 95 14.93 2.18 -14.44
CA LEU A 95 16.28 1.88 -13.97
C LEU A 95 17.10 3.16 -14.03
N LEU A 96 17.79 3.47 -12.93
CA LEU A 96 18.73 4.57 -12.83
C LEU A 96 20.12 4.07 -13.20
N LYS A 97 20.61 4.47 -14.38
CA LYS A 97 21.99 4.18 -14.82
C LYS A 97 22.98 5.07 -14.08
N ASP A 98 24.24 4.64 -14.00
CA ASP A 98 25.31 5.41 -13.36
C ASP A 98 25.61 6.75 -14.06
N ASP A 99 25.21 6.88 -15.34
CA ASP A 99 25.23 8.14 -16.11
C ASP A 99 24.11 9.12 -15.69
N GLY A 100 23.28 8.77 -14.71
CA GLY A 100 22.14 9.58 -14.24
C GLY A 100 20.89 9.49 -15.13
N LYS A 101 20.96 8.75 -16.25
CA LYS A 101 19.81 8.53 -17.14
C LYS A 101 18.81 7.54 -16.52
N LYS A 102 17.52 7.86 -16.66
CA LYS A 102 16.39 7.00 -16.27
C LYS A 102 15.92 6.23 -17.50
N GLU A 103 16.00 4.91 -17.46
CA GLU A 103 15.52 4.03 -18.52
C GLU A 103 14.23 3.34 -18.06
N PRO A 104 13.06 3.60 -18.67
CA PRO A 104 11.83 2.97 -18.25
C PRO A 104 11.94 1.44 -18.41
N PHE A 105 11.48 0.70 -17.41
CA PHE A 105 11.45 -0.77 -17.44
C PHE A 105 10.04 -1.28 -17.10
N SER A 106 9.72 -2.48 -17.57
CA SER A 106 8.43 -3.10 -17.27
C SER A 106 8.36 -3.51 -15.80
N LEU A 107 7.55 -2.78 -15.04
CA LEU A 107 7.27 -3.05 -13.63
C LEU A 107 6.20 -4.15 -13.54
N THR A 108 6.56 -5.28 -12.94
CA THR A 108 5.63 -6.37 -12.61
C THR A 108 5.21 -6.28 -11.14
N LEU A 109 4.09 -6.92 -10.79
CA LEU A 109 3.58 -6.94 -9.41
C LEU A 109 4.60 -7.56 -8.45
N GLU A 110 5.21 -8.69 -8.81
CA GLU A 110 6.23 -9.37 -7.99
C GLU A 110 7.45 -8.49 -7.69
N ILE A 111 7.86 -7.65 -8.65
CA ILE A 111 8.97 -6.71 -8.46
C ILE A 111 8.53 -5.56 -7.55
N TRP A 112 7.31 -5.06 -7.75
CA TRP A 112 6.75 -4.00 -6.92
C TRP A 112 6.55 -4.43 -5.47
N GLU A 113 6.06 -5.64 -5.20
CA GLU A 113 5.91 -6.17 -3.83
C GLU A 113 7.24 -6.18 -3.07
N LYS A 114 8.31 -6.69 -3.69
CA LYS A 114 9.66 -6.65 -3.09
C LYS A 114 10.14 -5.22 -2.83
N MET A 115 9.88 -4.32 -3.77
CA MET A 115 10.21 -2.90 -3.62
C MET A 115 9.39 -2.25 -2.50
N TYR A 116 8.11 -2.57 -2.42
CA TYR A 116 7.15 -2.08 -1.45
C TYR A 116 7.59 -2.46 -0.04
N GLU A 117 7.87 -3.74 0.22
CA GLU A 117 8.36 -4.20 1.52
C GLU A 117 9.62 -3.42 1.93
N LYS A 118 10.58 -3.28 1.03
CA LYS A 118 11.81 -2.53 1.28
C LYS A 118 11.58 -1.05 1.58
N LEU A 119 10.57 -0.43 0.97
CA LEU A 119 10.22 0.97 1.21
C LEU A 119 9.51 1.17 2.56
N PHE A 120 8.80 0.16 3.05
CA PHE A 120 8.17 0.14 4.38
C PHE A 120 9.13 -0.26 5.51
N GLY A 121 10.43 -0.39 5.21
CA GLY A 121 11.46 -0.76 6.19
C GLY A 121 11.93 -2.21 6.07
N GLY A 122 11.25 -3.02 5.25
CA GLY A 122 11.58 -4.43 5.01
C GLY A 122 11.42 -5.30 6.26
N PHE A 123 11.16 -6.60 6.06
CA PHE A 123 11.68 -7.57 6.99
C PHE A 123 13.15 -7.75 6.62
N GLU A 124 14.06 -7.17 7.41
CA GLU A 124 15.45 -7.61 7.32
C GLU A 124 15.50 -9.10 7.69
N ASP A 125 16.23 -9.87 6.90
CA ASP A 125 16.45 -11.27 7.21
C ASP A 125 17.19 -11.33 8.55
N LEU A 126 16.53 -11.86 9.60
CA LEU A 126 17.04 -11.93 10.98
C LEU A 126 18.48 -12.48 11.05
N ALA A 127 18.87 -13.38 10.13
CA ALA A 127 20.21 -13.93 10.11
C ALA A 127 21.28 -12.93 9.63
N THR A 128 20.89 -11.92 8.84
CA THR A 128 21.78 -10.86 8.36
C THR A 128 21.97 -9.78 9.42
N THR A 129 20.91 -9.41 10.14
CA THR A 129 20.98 -8.36 11.18
C THR A 129 21.58 -8.86 12.49
N ALA A 130 21.56 -10.18 12.78
CA ALA A 130 22.14 -10.72 14.02
C ALA A 130 23.60 -10.35 14.27
N VAL A 131 24.41 -10.21 13.21
CA VAL A 131 25.83 -9.81 13.34
C VAL A 131 25.99 -8.31 13.59
N GLU A 132 25.06 -7.50 13.07
CA GLU A 132 25.08 -6.05 13.27
C GLU A 132 24.51 -5.68 14.65
N ASP A 133 23.47 -6.39 15.11
CA ASP A 133 22.85 -6.28 16.44
C ASP A 133 23.82 -6.68 17.56
N GLU A 134 24.58 -7.77 17.39
CA GLU A 134 25.62 -8.18 18.35
C GLU A 134 26.84 -7.23 18.39
N ALA A 135 26.96 -6.34 17.40
CA ALA A 135 27.99 -5.30 17.34
C ALA A 135 27.48 -3.91 17.80
N GLU A 136 26.20 -3.77 18.15
CA GLU A 136 25.69 -2.53 18.73
C GLU A 136 26.24 -2.35 20.17
N GLU A 137 26.68 -1.13 20.48
CA GLU A 137 27.20 -0.80 21.81
C GLU A 137 26.04 -0.79 22.81
N ASP A 138 26.15 -1.54 23.91
CA ASP A 138 25.16 -1.54 24.98
C ASP A 138 25.05 -0.12 25.58
N GLU A 139 23.91 0.55 25.36
CA GLU A 139 23.63 1.91 25.84
C GLU A 139 23.78 2.03 27.37
N LEU A 140 23.65 0.91 28.10
CA LEU A 140 23.84 0.85 29.54
C LEU A 140 25.30 0.56 29.93
N GLU A 141 26.20 0.15 29.05
CA GLU A 141 27.59 -0.23 29.41
C GLU A 141 28.35 0.94 30.08
N GLY A 142 28.04 2.18 29.70
CA GLY A 142 28.58 3.40 30.31
C GLY A 142 27.88 3.87 31.61
N VAL A 143 26.78 3.23 32.01
CA VAL A 143 26.00 3.65 33.19
C VAL A 143 26.59 3.07 34.47
N PRO A 144 26.88 3.90 35.49
CA PRO A 144 27.44 3.42 36.76
C PRO A 144 26.47 2.48 37.47
N ALA A 145 27.00 1.40 38.06
CA ALA A 145 26.23 0.32 38.70
C ALA A 145 25.21 0.79 39.76
N ASN A 146 25.45 1.95 40.40
CA ASN A 146 24.51 2.51 41.38
C ASN A 146 23.17 2.94 40.73
N LYS A 147 23.21 3.33 39.45
CA LYS A 147 22.05 3.67 38.63
C LYS A 147 21.41 2.44 37.96
N LYS A 148 21.99 1.25 38.11
CA LYS A 148 21.43 0.00 37.62
C LYS A 148 20.80 -0.82 38.74
N THR A 149 19.84 -1.66 38.40
CA THR A 149 19.28 -2.71 39.26
C THR A 149 20.26 -3.88 39.33
N LYS A 150 19.99 -4.84 40.23
CA LYS A 150 20.79 -6.07 40.34
C LYS A 150 20.79 -6.87 39.02
N ASP A 151 19.71 -6.76 38.26
CA ASP A 151 19.47 -7.43 36.98
C ASP A 151 19.95 -6.62 35.76
N GLY A 152 20.58 -5.45 35.99
CA GLY A 152 21.20 -4.65 34.93
C GLY A 152 20.32 -3.58 34.31
N TYR A 153 19.04 -3.46 34.69
CA TYR A 153 18.13 -2.41 34.21
C TYR A 153 18.46 -1.04 34.78
N LEU A 154 18.16 0.05 34.06
CA LEU A 154 18.34 1.42 34.55
C LEU A 154 17.24 1.77 35.58
N LYS A 155 17.62 2.37 36.72
CA LYS A 155 16.69 2.87 37.76
C LYS A 155 16.04 4.20 37.37
N ASP A 156 15.28 4.22 36.27
CA ASP A 156 14.65 5.43 35.71
C ASP A 156 13.18 5.62 36.17
N GLY A 157 12.85 5.20 37.41
CA GLY A 157 11.50 5.32 37.95
C GLY A 157 10.45 4.32 37.41
N PHE A 158 10.78 3.54 36.38
CA PHE A 158 9.96 2.42 35.87
C PHE A 158 10.23 1.10 36.59
N VAL A 159 11.40 0.96 37.23
CA VAL A 159 11.74 -0.23 38.01
C VAL A 159 11.07 -0.14 39.38
N VAL A 160 10.09 -1.01 39.62
CA VAL A 160 9.48 -1.21 40.94
C VAL A 160 10.42 -2.09 41.77
N ASP A 161 11.06 -1.51 42.78
CA ASP A 161 11.90 -2.26 43.70
C ASP A 161 11.00 -3.14 44.60
N SER A 162 11.04 -4.45 44.37
CA SER A 162 10.22 -5.42 45.11
C SER A 162 10.62 -5.57 46.59
N ASP A 163 11.71 -4.93 47.02
CA ASP A 163 12.22 -4.95 48.40
C ASP A 163 11.72 -3.75 49.23
N SER A 164 10.84 -2.90 48.68
CA SER A 164 10.18 -1.86 49.46
C SER A 164 8.99 -2.45 50.22
N ASP A 165 9.23 -2.85 51.46
CA ASP A 165 8.23 -2.98 52.53
C ASP A 165 7.61 -1.58 52.83
N ASP A 166 6.97 -0.98 51.83
CA ASP A 166 6.13 0.20 52.02
C ASP A 166 4.70 -0.16 51.60
N LYS A 167 3.84 -0.14 52.61
CA LYS A 167 2.41 -0.36 52.48
C LYS A 167 1.77 0.87 51.83
N ASP A 168 0.66 0.64 51.14
CA ASP A 168 -0.23 1.61 50.50
C ASP A 168 0.24 2.17 49.16
N ALA A 169 -0.03 1.39 48.11
CA ALA A 169 -0.63 1.95 46.90
C ALA A 169 -2.01 1.30 46.74
N GLU A 170 -3.05 1.94 47.28
CA GLU A 170 -4.44 1.65 46.92
C GLU A 170 -4.58 1.91 45.41
N TYR A 171 -4.63 0.85 44.63
CA TYR A 171 -5.13 0.89 43.27
C TYR A 171 -6.66 0.89 43.37
N GLU A 172 -7.29 2.05 43.18
CA GLU A 172 -8.72 2.06 42.82
C GLU A 172 -8.85 1.41 41.44
N THR A 173 -9.31 0.15 41.45
CA THR A 173 -9.82 -0.49 40.26
C THR A 173 -11.22 0.06 40.05
N ASP A 174 -11.36 1.01 39.12
CA ASP A 174 -12.67 1.43 38.64
C ASP A 174 -13.18 0.31 37.72
N SER A 175 -13.95 -0.59 38.35
CA SER A 175 -14.63 -1.69 37.69
C SER A 175 -15.99 -1.17 37.22
N ASP A 176 -16.02 -0.49 36.08
CA ASP A 176 -17.27 -0.23 35.35
C ASP A 176 -17.65 -1.52 34.61
N ASP A 177 -18.45 -2.31 35.32
CA ASP A 177 -19.23 -3.44 34.85
C ASP A 177 -20.57 -2.87 34.35
N ASP A 178 -20.71 -2.71 33.03
CA ASP A 178 -22.01 -2.49 32.38
C ASP A 178 -22.15 -3.57 31.30
N ASP A 179 -22.86 -4.61 31.73
CA ASP A 179 -23.31 -5.79 30.99
C ASP A 179 -24.65 -5.50 30.28
N GLU A 180 -25.01 -6.36 29.33
CA GLU A 180 -26.22 -6.35 28.46
C GLU A 180 -26.16 -5.35 27.27
N ASP A 181 -26.23 -5.77 26.00
CA ASP A 181 -27.23 -6.69 25.46
C ASP A 181 -26.77 -7.36 24.15
N SER A 182 -27.17 -8.62 23.97
CA SER A 182 -26.79 -9.53 22.91
C SER A 182 -28.07 -10.01 22.24
N ASP A 183 -28.37 -9.52 21.04
CA ASP A 183 -29.47 -10.05 20.21
C ASP A 183 -28.98 -10.34 18.78
N GLU A 184 -28.76 -11.63 18.58
CA GLU A 184 -29.10 -12.54 17.47
C GLU A 184 -28.94 -12.13 15.98
N ASP A 185 -28.17 -12.99 15.31
CA ASP A 185 -28.10 -13.31 13.88
C ASP A 185 -29.46 -13.60 13.21
N GLU A 186 -29.62 -13.18 11.94
CA GLU A 186 -30.10 -14.04 10.84
C GLU A 186 -29.93 -13.33 9.48
N ASP A 187 -29.03 -13.84 8.63
CA ASP A 187 -29.43 -14.42 7.33
C ASP A 187 -28.16 -14.88 6.57
N SER A 188 -27.97 -16.19 6.53
CA SER A 188 -27.00 -16.90 5.69
C SER A 188 -27.80 -17.67 4.64
N GLU A 189 -27.70 -17.25 3.38
CA GLU A 189 -28.14 -18.08 2.24
C GLU A 189 -26.91 -18.64 1.53
N GLU A 190 -26.70 -19.93 1.75
CA GLU A 190 -25.83 -20.82 0.97
C GLU A 190 -26.20 -20.79 -0.51
N VAL A 191 -25.20 -20.77 -1.39
CA VAL A 191 -25.19 -21.65 -2.57
C VAL A 191 -23.75 -22.04 -2.92
N GLU A 192 -23.36 -23.25 -2.53
CA GLU A 192 -22.36 -24.01 -3.29
C GLU A 192 -23.09 -24.70 -4.46
N ASP A 193 -22.60 -24.53 -5.70
CA ASP A 193 -22.39 -25.67 -6.59
C ASP A 193 -21.48 -25.32 -7.78
N ILE A 194 -20.66 -26.31 -8.08
CA ILE A 194 -19.63 -26.44 -9.11
C ILE A 194 -20.27 -26.84 -10.45
N GLY A 195 -19.88 -26.25 -11.58
CA GLY A 195 -20.33 -26.77 -12.87
C GLY A 195 -19.91 -25.99 -14.11
N GLU A 196 -18.87 -26.49 -14.78
CA GLU A 196 -18.56 -26.27 -16.18
C GLU A 196 -19.82 -26.28 -17.07
N ILE A 197 -20.15 -25.16 -17.71
CA ILE A 197 -20.93 -25.13 -18.94
C ILE A 197 -20.22 -24.23 -19.95
N VAL A 198 -19.49 -24.88 -20.85
CA VAL A 198 -19.16 -24.33 -22.16
C VAL A 198 -20.45 -24.34 -22.98
N LEU A 199 -20.98 -23.17 -23.32
CA LEU A 199 -21.94 -23.03 -24.41
C LEU A 199 -21.58 -21.79 -25.23
N GLU A 200 -20.96 -22.11 -26.37
CA GLU A 200 -20.78 -21.25 -27.53
C GLU A 200 -22.14 -20.71 -28.03
N ASP A 201 -22.10 -19.51 -28.62
CA ASP A 201 -23.04 -19.03 -29.63
C ASP A 201 -24.51 -18.81 -29.19
N ILE A 202 -24.84 -17.56 -28.82
CA ILE A 202 -26.13 -17.01 -29.25
C ILE A 202 -25.97 -15.58 -29.78
N GLY A 203 -26.38 -15.45 -31.03
CA GLY A 203 -26.06 -14.36 -31.94
C GLY A 203 -26.71 -13.01 -31.62
N SER A 204 -25.93 -12.00 -31.98
CA SER A 204 -26.33 -10.77 -32.66
C SER A 204 -27.73 -10.78 -33.31
N GLU A 205 -28.68 -10.00 -32.78
CA GLU A 205 -29.69 -9.26 -33.57
C GLU A 205 -30.60 -8.40 -32.67
N LEU A 206 -30.24 -7.12 -32.48
CA LEU A 206 -31.22 -6.08 -32.19
C LEU A 206 -30.73 -4.77 -32.81
N SER A 207 -30.98 -4.65 -34.10
CA SER A 207 -30.93 -3.39 -34.84
C SER A 207 -32.12 -2.52 -34.41
N GLU A 208 -31.83 -1.37 -33.80
CA GLU A 208 -32.82 -0.37 -33.40
C GLU A 208 -33.34 0.37 -34.65
N GLU A 209 -34.64 0.27 -34.87
CA GLU A 209 -35.39 0.78 -36.02
C GLU A 209 -35.55 2.32 -35.91
N SER A 210 -35.19 3.04 -36.97
CA SER A 210 -35.36 4.49 -37.08
C SER A 210 -36.83 4.85 -37.31
N TYR A 211 -37.47 5.49 -36.33
CA TYR A 211 -38.79 6.10 -36.51
C TYR A 211 -38.65 7.39 -37.35
N SER A 212 -39.16 7.36 -38.57
CA SER A 212 -39.49 8.56 -39.35
C SER A 212 -40.88 9.05 -38.91
N ASP A 213 -40.94 10.24 -38.34
CA ASP A 213 -42.18 10.96 -38.04
C ASP A 213 -42.50 11.85 -39.25
N GLU A 214 -43.48 11.44 -40.05
CA GLU A 214 -44.16 12.31 -41.03
C GLU A 214 -45.65 12.28 -40.72
N GLU A 215 -46.20 13.43 -40.32
CA GLU A 215 -47.35 14.13 -40.94
C GLU A 215 -48.00 15.08 -39.92
N ASP A 216 -48.07 16.39 -40.23
CA ASP A 216 -49.31 17.00 -40.75
C ASP A 216 -49.11 18.52 -41.00
N GLU A 217 -49.21 18.95 -42.26
CA GLU A 217 -49.95 20.16 -42.72
C GLU A 217 -50.35 20.01 -44.21
#